data_AF-A0A2N6TYA3-F1
#
_entry.id   AF-A0A2N6TYA3-F1
#
_cell.length_a   1.000
_cell.length_b   1.000
_cell.length_c   1.000
_cell.angle_alpha   90.00
_cell.angle_beta   90.00
_cell.angle_gamma   90.00
#
_symmetry.space_group_name_H-M   'P 1'
#
loop_
_entity.id
_entity.type
_entity.pdbx_description
1 polymer ?
#
loop_
_entity_poly.entity_id
_entity_poly.type
_entity_poly.pdbx_seq_one_letter_code
_entity_poly.pdbx_strand_id
1 'polypeptide(L)'
;MSRNRMGSLRQVAEPDPAEIAASLLNDRPEVQWTLESLAREVHISPSQLGRVFARRYGISPMKYLTRVRCVQLATLLARSRRPVGELMHEVGWRSRGNAARQFRRITGLLPTEYRDQSQQRARPVTPLTDGYAKCPRCGQEVEIASVLMIPNAASL
;
A
#
# COMPACT_ATOMS: atom_id res chain seq x y z
N MET A 1 -48.69 -27.97 -17.54
CA MET A 1 -47.59 -28.78 -18.11
C MET A 1 -46.27 -28.32 -17.50
N SER A 2 -45.79 -29.05 -16.50
CA SER A 2 -44.45 -28.87 -15.91
C SER A 2 -43.38 -29.49 -16.82
N ARG A 3 -42.22 -28.82 -16.87
CA ARG A 3 -40.84 -29.26 -17.21
C ARG A 3 -40.20 -28.08 -17.98
N ASN A 4 -39.12 -27.44 -17.55
CA ASN A 4 -37.92 -28.06 -17.02
C ASN A 4 -37.10 -27.08 -16.16
N ARG A 5 -36.88 -27.45 -14.89
CA ARG A 5 -35.77 -26.95 -14.05
C ARG A 5 -34.59 -27.87 -14.32
N MET A 6 -33.60 -27.40 -15.06
CA MET A 6 -32.27 -28.00 -15.21
C MET A 6 -31.35 -26.80 -15.49
N GLY A 7 -30.67 -26.26 -14.49
CA GLY A 7 -29.51 -26.93 -13.91
C GLY A 7 -28.26 -26.42 -14.63
N SER A 8 -27.95 -25.13 -14.50
CA SER A 8 -26.61 -24.67 -14.82
C SER A 8 -25.78 -24.90 -13.57
N LEU A 9 -25.10 -26.06 -13.59
CA LEU A 9 -24.00 -26.38 -12.70
C LEU A 9 -23.17 -25.11 -12.51
N ARG A 10 -22.87 -24.76 -11.25
CA ARG A 10 -21.81 -23.81 -10.94
C ARG A 10 -20.58 -24.26 -11.74
N GLN A 11 -20.31 -23.60 -12.86
CA GLN A 11 -19.01 -23.63 -13.48
C GLN A 11 -18.08 -23.22 -12.35
N VAL A 12 -17.31 -24.18 -11.84
CA VAL A 12 -16.07 -23.84 -11.17
C VAL A 12 -15.26 -23.23 -12.30
N ALA A 13 -15.38 -21.90 -12.44
CA ALA A 13 -14.74 -21.18 -13.52
C ALA A 13 -13.26 -21.51 -13.44
N GLU A 14 -12.70 -22.00 -14.55
CA GLU A 14 -11.25 -22.11 -14.66
C GLU A 14 -10.66 -20.77 -14.21
N PRO A 15 -9.65 -20.79 -13.33
CA PRO A 15 -9.15 -19.57 -12.72
C PRO A 15 -8.69 -18.61 -13.84
N ASP A 16 -9.26 -17.40 -13.85
CA ASP A 16 -9.01 -16.40 -14.90
C ASP A 16 -7.49 -16.15 -14.97
N PRO A 17 -6.83 -16.33 -16.14
CA PRO A 17 -5.40 -16.07 -16.27
C PRO A 17 -4.99 -14.67 -15.78
N ALA A 18 -5.88 -13.68 -15.86
CA ALA A 18 -5.64 -12.35 -15.31
C ALA A 18 -5.59 -12.36 -13.77
N GLU A 19 -6.45 -13.14 -13.10
CA GLU A 19 -6.47 -13.30 -11.64
C GLU A 19 -5.25 -14.06 -11.14
N ILE A 20 -4.88 -15.15 -11.81
CA ILE A 20 -3.65 -15.88 -11.49
C ILE A 20 -2.43 -14.96 -11.62
N ALA A 21 -2.33 -14.23 -12.74
CA ALA A 21 -1.26 -13.27 -12.95
C ALA A 21 -1.24 -12.19 -11.86
N ALA A 22 -2.40 -11.67 -11.44
CA ALA A 22 -2.47 -10.67 -10.38
C ALA A 22 -2.02 -11.25 -9.03
N SER A 23 -2.40 -12.49 -8.69
CA SER A 23 -1.91 -13.18 -7.49
C SER A 23 -0.39 -13.28 -7.50
N LEU A 24 0.20 -13.77 -8.59
CA LEU A 24 1.66 -13.88 -8.73
C LEU A 24 2.39 -12.55 -8.53
N LEU A 25 1.84 -11.46 -9.04
CA LEU A 25 2.40 -10.11 -8.86
C LEU A 25 2.27 -9.59 -7.43
N ASN A 26 1.22 -9.99 -6.70
CA ASN A 26 1.01 -9.61 -5.29
C ASN A 26 1.89 -10.44 -4.34
N ASP A 27 2.04 -11.73 -4.63
CA ASP A 27 2.76 -12.69 -3.78
C ASP A 27 4.28 -12.55 -3.91
N ARG A 28 4.76 -12.28 -5.14
CA ARG A 28 6.19 -12.21 -5.47
C ARG A 28 6.57 -10.93 -6.22
N PRO A 29 6.33 -9.75 -5.63
CA PRO A 29 6.61 -8.43 -6.23
C PRO A 29 8.12 -8.17 -6.44
N GLU A 30 8.97 -8.78 -5.63
CA GLU A 30 10.43 -8.66 -5.68
C GLU A 30 11.03 -9.29 -6.96
N VAL A 31 10.34 -10.28 -7.52
CA VAL A 31 10.73 -10.97 -8.74
C VAL A 31 10.73 -10.02 -9.94
N GLN A 32 11.72 -10.20 -10.82
CA GLN A 32 11.90 -9.40 -12.03
C GLN A 32 10.95 -9.87 -13.14
N TRP A 33 9.65 -9.76 -12.89
CA TRP A 33 8.62 -10.11 -13.86
C TRP A 33 8.77 -9.32 -15.15
N THR A 34 8.81 -10.05 -16.26
CA THR A 34 8.54 -9.50 -17.58
C THR A 34 7.14 -9.95 -18.02
N LEU A 35 6.62 -9.37 -19.09
CA LEU A 35 5.33 -9.82 -19.63
C LEU A 35 5.44 -11.27 -20.12
N GLU A 36 6.58 -11.64 -20.70
CA GLU A 36 6.88 -12.99 -21.18
C GLU A 36 7.00 -13.99 -20.03
N SER A 37 7.71 -13.64 -18.96
CA SER A 37 7.83 -14.54 -17.82
C SER A 37 6.48 -14.77 -17.14
N LEU A 38 5.68 -13.72 -16.98
CA LEU A 38 4.34 -13.83 -16.40
C LEU A 38 3.38 -14.62 -17.29
N ALA A 39 3.43 -14.42 -18.61
CA ALA A 39 2.60 -15.14 -19.56
C ALA A 39 2.92 -16.64 -19.60
N ARG A 40 4.19 -17.02 -19.39
CA ARG A 40 4.59 -18.43 -19.25
C ARG A 40 3.98 -19.08 -18.00
N GLU A 41 3.97 -18.39 -16.87
CA GLU A 41 3.36 -18.91 -15.62
C GLU A 41 1.85 -19.15 -15.75
N VAL A 42 1.17 -18.36 -16.59
CA VAL A 42 -0.28 -18.49 -16.82
C VAL A 42 -0.62 -19.22 -18.13
N HIS A 43 0.36 -19.85 -18.77
CA HIS A 43 0.21 -20.68 -19.98
C HIS A 43 -0.52 -20.01 -21.16
N ILE A 44 -0.33 -18.70 -21.37
CA ILE A 44 -0.90 -17.96 -22.50
C ILE A 44 0.15 -17.09 -23.20
N SER A 45 -0.18 -16.55 -24.37
CA SER A 45 0.71 -15.62 -25.06
C SER A 45 0.81 -14.26 -24.32
N PRO A 46 1.96 -13.56 -24.38
CA PRO A 46 2.12 -12.21 -23.79
C PRO A 46 1.05 -11.22 -24.27
N SER A 47 0.72 -11.27 -25.56
CA SER A 47 -0.30 -10.43 -26.20
C SER A 47 -1.72 -10.74 -25.70
N GLN A 48 -2.02 -12.01 -25.41
CA GLN A 48 -3.29 -12.40 -24.79
C GLN A 48 -3.34 -11.94 -23.35
N LEU A 49 -2.27 -12.16 -22.57
CA LEU A 49 -2.17 -11.72 -21.18
C LEU A 49 -2.41 -10.21 -21.05
N GLY A 50 -1.73 -9.41 -21.87
CA GLY A 50 -1.92 -7.96 -21.88
C GLY A 50 -3.38 -7.55 -22.11
N ARG A 51 -4.08 -8.22 -23.03
CA ARG A 51 -5.49 -7.95 -23.35
C ARG A 51 -6.46 -8.38 -22.24
N VAL A 52 -6.33 -9.60 -21.72
CA VAL A 52 -7.25 -10.10 -20.68
C VAL A 52 -7.03 -9.35 -19.36
N PHE A 53 -5.77 -9.07 -19.01
CA PHE A 53 -5.44 -8.33 -17.80
C PHE A 53 -5.94 -6.89 -17.85
N ALA A 54 -5.73 -6.19 -18.98
CA ALA A 54 -6.25 -4.83 -19.15
C ALA A 54 -7.77 -4.78 -19.15
N ARG A 55 -8.45 -5.80 -19.71
CA ARG A 55 -9.92 -5.91 -19.66
C ARG A 55 -10.43 -6.07 -18.23
N ARG A 56 -9.73 -6.84 -17.40
CA ARG A 56 -10.11 -7.15 -16.02
C ARG A 56 -9.78 -6.02 -15.04
N TYR A 57 -8.59 -5.43 -15.14
CA TYR A 57 -8.03 -4.48 -14.15
C TYR A 57 -7.88 -3.04 -14.67
N GLY A 58 -8.17 -2.78 -15.95
CA GLY A 58 -8.06 -1.47 -16.58
C GLY A 58 -6.62 -0.98 -16.85
N ILE A 59 -5.61 -1.76 -16.48
CA ILE A 59 -4.19 -1.41 -16.64
C ILE A 59 -3.37 -2.62 -17.11
N SER A 60 -2.17 -2.38 -17.64
CA SER A 60 -1.27 -3.48 -18.03
C SER A 60 -0.67 -4.18 -16.79
N PRO A 61 -0.27 -5.46 -16.91
CA PRO A 61 0.35 -6.20 -15.81
C PRO A 61 1.56 -5.49 -15.20
N MET A 62 2.42 -4.88 -16.02
CA MET A 62 3.61 -4.17 -15.53
C MET A 62 3.28 -2.87 -14.78
N LYS A 63 2.20 -2.19 -15.18
CA LYS A 63 1.66 -1.04 -14.42
C LYS A 63 1.05 -1.50 -13.10
N TYR A 64 0.39 -2.65 -13.09
CA TYR A 64 -0.15 -3.26 -11.87
C TYR A 64 0.98 -3.61 -10.88
N LEU A 65 2.03 -4.30 -11.33
CA LEU A 65 3.20 -4.60 -10.52
C LEU A 65 3.84 -3.33 -9.92
N THR A 66 3.92 -2.26 -10.70
CA THR A 66 4.44 -0.97 -10.20
C THR A 66 3.60 -0.43 -9.04
N ARG A 67 2.28 -0.60 -9.07
CA ARG A 67 1.39 -0.20 -7.96
C ARG A 67 1.60 -1.09 -6.74
N VAL A 68 1.68 -2.41 -6.93
CA VAL A 68 1.93 -3.36 -5.83
C VAL A 68 3.23 -3.01 -5.10
N ARG A 69 4.34 -2.85 -5.84
CA ARG A 69 5.63 -2.44 -5.28
C ARG A 69 5.56 -1.11 -4.53
N CYS A 70 4.78 -0.17 -5.04
CA CYS A 70 4.58 1.13 -4.41
C CYS A 70 3.86 1.02 -3.06
N VAL A 71 2.80 0.23 -2.99
CA VAL A 71 2.04 0.00 -1.75
C VAL A 71 2.91 -0.69 -0.69
N GLN A 72 3.71 -1.68 -1.11
CA GLN A 72 4.62 -2.35 -0.20
C GLN A 72 5.75 -1.45 0.27
N LEU A 73 6.36 -0.66 -0.62
CA LEU A 73 7.36 0.31 -0.20
C LEU A 73 6.77 1.31 0.79
N ALA A 74 5.58 1.84 0.53
CA ALA A 74 4.90 2.75 1.45
C ALA A 74 4.69 2.12 2.84
N THR A 75 4.30 0.84 2.88
CA THR A 75 4.13 0.07 4.12
C THR A 75 5.45 -0.09 4.87
N LEU A 76 6.53 -0.43 4.17
CA LEU A 76 7.87 -0.57 4.74
C LEU A 76 8.41 0.77 5.25
N LEU A 77 8.21 1.86 4.50
CA LEU A 77 8.63 3.21 4.88
C LEU A 77 7.93 3.69 6.16
N ALA A 78 6.65 3.37 6.32
CA ALA A 78 5.89 3.75 7.52
C ALA A 78 6.34 2.98 8.77
N ARG A 79 6.77 1.73 8.62
CA ARG A 79 7.09 0.82 9.73
C ARG A 79 8.58 0.72 10.07
N SER A 80 9.47 1.16 9.18
CA SER A 80 10.91 0.94 9.30
C SER A 80 11.73 2.22 9.13
N ARG A 81 12.89 2.26 9.82
CA ARG A 81 13.91 3.30 9.66
C ARG A 81 15.07 2.86 8.76
N ARG A 82 15.01 1.67 8.15
CA ARG A 82 16.05 1.16 7.23
C ARG A 82 16.30 2.11 6.06
N PRO A 83 17.50 2.10 5.44
CA PRO A 83 17.79 2.95 4.29
C PRO A 83 16.76 2.81 3.16
N VAL A 84 16.26 3.94 2.64
CA VAL A 84 15.23 3.94 1.58
C VAL A 84 15.68 3.13 0.35
N GLY A 85 16.96 3.20 0.00
CA GLY A 85 17.52 2.46 -1.13
C GLY A 85 17.42 0.94 -0.95
N GLU A 86 17.66 0.42 0.26
CA GLU A 86 17.51 -1.01 0.56
C GLU A 86 16.06 -1.45 0.42
N LEU A 87 15.12 -0.68 0.98
CA LEU A 87 13.69 -0.98 0.88
C LEU A 87 13.20 -0.97 -0.58
N MET A 88 13.75 -0.08 -1.43
CA MET A 88 13.45 -0.09 -2.86
C MET A 88 13.93 -1.37 -3.56
N HIS A 89 15.11 -1.85 -3.20
CA HIS A 89 15.64 -3.10 -3.74
C HIS A 89 14.84 -4.31 -3.26
N GLU A 90 14.44 -4.32 -1.99
CA GLU A 90 13.63 -5.38 -1.37
C GLU A 90 12.28 -5.57 -2.08
N VAL A 91 11.59 -4.49 -2.44
CA VAL A 91 10.32 -4.59 -3.20
C VAL A 91 10.54 -4.89 -4.69
N GLY A 92 11.78 -5.06 -5.15
CA GLY A 92 12.09 -5.49 -6.53
C GLY A 92 12.42 -4.36 -7.51
N TRP A 93 12.69 -3.13 -7.07
CA TRP A 93 13.22 -2.11 -7.98
C TRP A 93 14.73 -2.21 -8.14
N ARG A 94 15.20 -2.31 -9.40
CA ARG A 94 16.63 -2.33 -9.73
C ARG A 94 17.31 -0.96 -9.64
N SER A 95 16.55 0.12 -9.88
CA SER A 95 17.08 1.49 -9.92
C SER A 95 16.32 2.39 -8.96
N ARG A 96 17.05 2.99 -8.02
CA ARG A 96 16.53 3.99 -7.07
C ARG A 96 15.86 5.17 -7.79
N GLY A 97 16.44 5.64 -8.89
CA GLY A 97 15.88 6.76 -9.67
C GLY A 97 14.55 6.40 -10.32
N ASN A 98 14.42 5.20 -10.88
CA ASN A 98 13.14 4.73 -11.43
C ASN A 98 12.10 4.54 -10.31
N ALA A 99 12.49 3.92 -9.19
CA ALA A 99 11.64 3.73 -8.03
C ALA A 99 11.09 5.06 -7.51
N ALA A 100 11.95 6.05 -7.27
CA ALA A 100 11.56 7.37 -6.77
C ALA A 100 10.59 8.09 -7.74
N ARG A 101 10.85 8.04 -9.05
CA ARG A 101 9.94 8.64 -10.06
C ARG A 101 8.58 7.97 -10.06
N GLN A 102 8.52 6.64 -10.07
CA GLN A 102 7.26 5.90 -10.08
C GLN A 102 6.49 6.09 -8.77
N PHE A 103 7.19 6.06 -7.63
CA PHE A 103 6.60 6.27 -6.33
C PHE A 103 5.98 7.66 -6.22
N ARG A 104 6.71 8.72 -6.62
CA ARG A 104 6.19 10.09 -6.64
C ARG A 104 5.01 10.25 -7.60
N ARG A 105 5.06 9.60 -8.76
CA ARG A 105 3.94 9.61 -9.72
C ARG A 105 2.67 8.99 -9.15
N ILE A 106 2.79 8.00 -8.26
CA ILE A 106 1.64 7.29 -7.67
C ILE A 106 1.16 7.94 -6.38
N THR A 107 2.08 8.38 -5.51
CA THR A 107 1.76 8.87 -4.15
C THR A 107 1.77 10.39 -4.03
N GLY A 108 2.35 11.10 -5.00
CA GLY A 108 2.57 12.55 -4.96
C GLY A 108 3.85 12.97 -4.23
N LEU A 109 4.48 12.08 -3.45
CA LEU A 109 5.62 12.40 -2.58
C LEU A 109 6.87 11.60 -2.96
N LEU A 110 8.05 12.12 -2.61
CA LEU A 110 9.26 11.31 -2.62
C LEU A 110 9.22 10.26 -1.48
N PRO A 111 9.88 9.11 -1.65
CA PRO A 111 9.94 8.07 -0.61
C PRO A 111 10.43 8.55 0.77
N THR A 112 11.39 9.47 0.80
CA THR A 112 11.89 10.09 2.04
C THR A 112 10.81 10.97 2.69
N GLU A 113 10.18 11.84 1.91
CA GLU A 113 9.08 12.72 2.37
C GLU A 113 7.90 11.90 2.90
N TYR A 114 7.55 10.80 2.20
CA TYR A 114 6.49 9.90 2.60
C TYR A 114 6.77 9.24 3.96
N ARG A 115 8.03 8.84 4.21
CA ARG A 115 8.45 8.29 5.50
C ARG A 115 8.29 9.33 6.60
N ASP A 116 8.83 10.52 6.40
CA ASP A 116 8.81 11.57 7.42
C ASP A 116 7.36 11.93 7.78
N GLN A 117 6.49 12.08 6.78
CA GLN A 117 5.06 12.33 7.00
C GLN A 117 4.36 11.17 7.72
N SER A 118 4.65 9.93 7.34
CA SER A 118 4.03 8.75 7.95
C SER A 118 4.44 8.58 9.41
N GLN A 119 5.72 8.82 9.72
CA GLN A 119 6.25 8.69 11.09
C GLN A 119 5.81 9.86 11.99
N GLN A 120 5.64 11.06 11.43
CA GLN A 120 5.05 12.19 12.15
C GLN A 120 3.59 11.92 12.54
N ARG A 121 2.79 11.34 11.63
CA ARG A 121 1.41 10.92 11.94
C ARG A 121 1.33 9.80 12.97
N ALA A 122 2.31 8.89 12.98
CA ALA A 122 2.34 7.75 13.88
C ALA A 122 2.86 8.09 15.30
N ARG A 123 3.43 9.28 15.50
CA ARG A 123 3.92 9.69 16.83
C ARG A 123 2.71 9.88 17.77
N PRO A 124 2.60 9.12 18.87
CA PRO A 124 1.57 9.38 19.86
C PRO A 124 1.77 10.80 20.38
N VAL A 125 0.70 11.60 20.34
CA VAL A 125 0.66 12.86 21.08
C VAL A 125 0.78 12.48 22.55
N THR A 126 1.96 12.72 23.14
CA THR A 126 2.12 12.60 24.58
C THR A 126 1.17 13.62 25.22
N PRO A 127 0.36 13.24 26.23
CA PRO A 127 -0.40 14.22 26.99
C PRO A 127 0.60 15.20 27.60
N LEU A 128 0.47 16.48 27.25
CA LEU A 128 1.27 17.55 27.84
C LEU A 128 0.74 17.74 29.27
N THR A 129 1.52 17.33 30.26
CA THR A 129 1.15 17.41 31.69
C THR A 129 1.27 18.82 32.27
N ASP A 130 1.74 19.79 31.48
CA ASP A 130 1.97 21.17 31.92
C ASP A 130 1.03 22.13 31.18
N GLY A 131 -0.29 22.03 31.45
CA GLY A 131 -1.26 23.11 31.27
C GLY A 131 -1.50 23.74 29.89
N TYR A 132 -0.76 23.34 28.84
CA TYR A 132 -0.86 23.90 27.49
C TYR A 132 -0.68 22.79 26.45
N ALA A 133 -1.52 22.79 25.42
CA ALA A 133 -1.34 21.92 24.27
C ALA A 133 -0.54 22.64 23.19
N LYS A 134 0.67 22.15 22.86
CA LYS A 134 1.45 22.67 21.73
C LYS A 134 1.10 21.89 20.47
N CYS A 135 0.56 22.59 19.48
CA CYS A 135 0.22 21.98 18.19
C CYS A 135 1.49 21.45 17.50
N PRO A 136 1.61 20.15 17.19
CA PRO A 136 2.80 19.58 16.53
C PRO A 136 2.97 20.04 15.07
N ARG A 137 2.00 20.77 14.52
CA ARG A 137 1.97 21.23 13.13
C ARG A 137 2.43 22.68 12.94
N CYS A 138 2.21 23.58 13.89
CA CYS A 138 2.53 25.02 13.75
C CYS A 138 3.24 25.64 14.97
N GLY A 139 3.35 24.93 16.10
CA GLY A 139 4.04 25.41 17.29
C GLY A 139 3.32 26.51 18.08
N GLN A 140 2.10 26.93 17.69
CA GLN A 140 1.29 27.86 18.48
C GLN A 140 0.78 27.20 19.77
N GLU A 141 0.88 27.94 20.87
CA GLU A 141 0.34 27.61 22.18
C GLU A 141 -1.15 27.95 22.21
N VAL A 142 -1.97 27.01 22.68
CA VAL A 142 -3.40 27.26 22.97
C VAL A 142 -3.65 26.97 24.44
N GLU A 143 -4.23 27.95 25.11
CA GLU A 143 -4.51 27.94 26.55
C GLU A 143 -5.78 27.14 26.82
N ILE A 144 -5.67 26.06 27.60
CA ILE A 144 -6.81 25.25 28.04
C ILE A 144 -7.40 25.86 29.29
N ALA A 145 -8.21 26.90 29.10
CA ALA A 145 -8.94 27.51 30.20
C ALA A 145 -10.00 26.55 30.76
N SER A 146 -9.86 26.28 32.06
CA SER A 146 -10.93 25.90 33.01
C SER A 146 -11.31 24.42 33.14
N VAL A 147 -10.65 23.71 34.07
CA VAL A 147 -11.33 22.91 35.11
C VAL A 147 -10.57 23.04 36.44
N LEU A 148 -10.81 24.15 37.15
CA LEU A 148 -10.67 24.21 38.61
C LEU A 148 -12.08 24.00 39.17
N MET A 149 -12.28 23.03 40.07
CA MET A 149 -13.21 23.08 41.22
C MET A 149 -13.19 21.74 42.03
N ILE A 150 -12.45 21.80 43.16
CA ILE A 150 -12.68 21.20 44.51
C ILE A 150 -12.42 19.68 44.76
N PRO A 151 -12.17 19.21 46.02
CA PRO A 151 -10.86 19.10 46.67
C PRO A 151 -10.52 17.71 47.31
N ASN A 152 -9.26 17.57 47.74
CA ASN A 152 -8.75 16.89 48.96
C ASN A 152 -9.46 15.63 49.51
N ALA A 153 -8.70 14.52 49.60
CA ALA A 153 -8.69 13.69 50.80
C ALA A 153 -7.37 12.91 50.89
N ALA A 154 -6.35 13.53 51.48
CA ALA A 154 -5.34 12.79 52.22
C ALA A 154 -5.98 12.27 53.52
N SER A 155 -6.06 10.95 53.69
CA SER A 155 -6.08 10.24 54.98
C SER A 155 -6.05 8.73 54.72
N LEU A 156 -4.86 8.13 54.87
CA LEU A 156 -4.54 7.01 55.76
C LEU A 156 -3.05 6.67 55.62
#